data_AF-A0A183TTS8-F1
#
_entry.id   AF-A0A183TTS8-F1
#
_cell.length_a   1.000
_cell.length_b   1.000
_cell.length_c   1.000
_cell.angle_alpha   90.00
_cell.angle_beta   90.00
_cell.angle_gamma   90.00
#
_symmetry.space_group_name_H-M   'P 1'
#
loop_
_entity.id
_entity.type
_entity.pdbx_description
1 polymer ?
#
loop_
_entity_poly.entity_id
_entity_poly.type
_entity_poly.pdbx_seq_one_letter_code
_entity_poly.pdbx_strand_id
1 'polypeptide(L)'
;MHHYPIPPHGTSAKLYHLWREPFAVLDVLPPTSFLLRDAIRAESLPFTAHFFKLKPYRGRLPTCTADSLPILPADQVPPVAIEVTIPHIM
;
A
#
# COMPACT_ATOMS: atom_id res chain seq x y z
N MET A 1 7.28 -20.04 6.81
CA MET A 1 7.25 -19.95 8.28
C MET A 1 6.76 -18.55 8.65
N HIS A 2 5.49 -18.38 9.04
CA HIS A 2 4.99 -17.09 9.53
C HIS A 2 5.36 -16.97 11.02
N HIS A 3 6.33 -16.12 11.34
CA HIS A 3 6.77 -15.89 12.72
C HIS A 3 5.80 -14.91 13.38
N TYR A 4 4.96 -15.38 14.30
CA TYR A 4 4.17 -14.47 15.14
C TYR A 4 5.07 -13.99 16.28
N PRO A 5 5.28 -12.67 16.44
CA PRO A 5 6.15 -12.19 17.51
C PRO A 5 5.51 -12.47 18.86
N ILE A 6 6.31 -13.01 19.78
CA ILE A 6 5.90 -13.29 21.15
C ILE A 6 5.72 -11.93 21.85
N PRO A 7 4.58 -11.68 22.53
CA PRO A 7 4.40 -10.45 23.28
C PRO A 7 5.51 -10.29 24.33
N PRO A 8 6.02 -9.07 24.57
CA PRO A 8 6.98 -8.83 25.63
C PRO A 8 6.38 -9.20 26.99
N HIS A 9 7.21 -9.74 27.87
CA HIS A 9 6.81 -10.28 29.17
C HIS A 9 5.99 -9.24 29.97
N GLY A 10 4.82 -9.65 30.46
CA GLY A 10 3.87 -8.77 31.15
C GLY A 10 2.81 -8.10 30.25
N THR A 11 2.88 -8.29 28.93
CA THR A 11 1.86 -7.80 27.99
C THR A 11 0.89 -8.93 27.64
N SER A 12 -0.40 -8.75 27.89
CA SER A 12 -1.40 -9.72 27.44
C SER A 12 -1.37 -9.85 25.92
N ALA A 13 -1.29 -11.08 25.40
CA ALA A 13 -1.40 -11.36 23.97
C ALA A 13 -2.69 -10.78 23.35
N LYS A 14 -3.73 -10.59 24.17
CA LYS A 14 -5.00 -10.00 23.76
C LYS A 14 -4.91 -8.51 23.43
N LEU A 15 -3.93 -7.80 24.00
CA LEU A 15 -3.66 -6.38 23.74
C LEU A 15 -2.50 -6.18 22.75
N TYR A 16 -1.81 -7.25 22.40
CA TYR A 16 -0.67 -7.23 21.49
C TYR A 16 -1.16 -7.33 20.03
N HIS A 17 -1.75 -6.25 19.54
CA HIS A 17 -2.12 -6.12 18.14
C HIS A 17 -0.95 -5.54 17.36
N LEU A 18 -0.03 -6.42 16.95
CA LEU A 18 0.99 -6.00 16.02
C LEU A 18 0.38 -5.68 14.65
N TRP A 19 0.82 -4.56 14.10
CA TRP A 19 0.63 -4.27 12.69
C TRP A 19 1.29 -5.39 11.90
N ARG A 20 0.52 -6.03 11.01
CA ARG A 20 1.05 -7.03 10.09
C ARG A 20 1.86 -6.34 8.99
N GLU A 21 2.58 -7.14 8.24
CA GLU A 21 3.46 -6.77 7.12
C GLU A 21 2.87 -5.66 6.21
N PRO A 22 3.72 -4.95 5.46
CA PRO A 22 3.24 -3.92 4.53
C PRO A 22 2.27 -4.51 3.50
N PHE A 23 1.16 -3.81 3.29
CA PHE A 23 0.19 -4.14 2.25
C PHE A 23 0.22 -3.07 1.16
N ALA A 24 0.02 -3.48 -0.08
CA ALA A 24 -0.20 -2.59 -1.21
C ALA A 24 -1.70 -2.34 -1.38
N VAL A 25 -2.07 -1.08 -1.57
CA VAL A 25 -3.46 -0.70 -1.91
C VAL A 25 -3.69 -0.98 -3.38
N LEU A 26 -4.74 -1.76 -3.67
CA LEU A 26 -5.21 -2.10 -5.01
C LEU A 26 -6.41 -1.28 -5.44
N ASP A 27 -7.25 -0.83 -4.52
CA ASP A 27 -8.37 0.04 -4.83
C ASP A 27 -8.90 0.70 -3.55
N VAL A 28 -9.62 1.81 -3.72
CA VAL A 28 -10.35 2.51 -2.67
C VAL A 28 -11.82 2.20 -2.83
N LEU A 29 -12.40 1.50 -1.87
CA LEU A 29 -13.81 1.16 -1.82
C LEU A 29 -14.55 2.18 -0.92
N PRO A 30 -15.36 3.07 -1.49
CA PRO A 30 -16.03 4.11 -0.72
C PRO A 30 -16.97 3.51 0.35
N PRO A 31 -17.13 4.18 1.51
CA PRO A 31 -16.53 5.46 1.89
C PRO A 31 -15.17 5.35 2.57
N THR A 32 -14.79 4.19 3.12
CA THR A 32 -13.68 4.07 4.07
C THR A 32 -12.95 2.72 4.03
N SER A 33 -13.17 1.94 2.98
CA SER A 33 -12.54 0.62 2.83
C SER A 33 -11.51 0.62 1.72
N PHE A 34 -10.54 -0.29 1.80
CA PHE A 34 -9.49 -0.46 0.81
C PHE A 34 -9.41 -1.92 0.41
N LEU A 35 -9.22 -2.16 -0.89
CA LEU A 35 -8.79 -3.45 -1.39
C LEU A 35 -7.27 -3.52 -1.27
N LEU A 36 -6.76 -4.53 -0.58
CA LEU A 36 -5.35 -4.67 -0.24
C LEU A 36 -4.80 -5.99 -0.77
N ARG A 37 -3.51 -6.03 -1.09
CA ARG A 37 -2.74 -7.26 -1.30
C ARG A 37 -1.44 -7.23 -0.50
N ASP A 38 -0.87 -8.40 -0.22
CA ASP A 38 0.47 -8.49 0.38
C ASP A 38 1.48 -7.81 -0.56
N ALA A 39 2.27 -6.87 -0.02
CA ALA A 39 3.24 -6.12 -0.83
C ALA A 39 4.47 -6.97 -1.20
N ILE A 40 4.75 -8.04 -0.46
CA ILE A 40 5.89 -8.94 -0.67
C ILE A 40 5.45 -10.12 -1.55
N ARG A 41 4.24 -10.63 -1.32
CA ARG A 41 3.68 -11.77 -2.06
C ARG A 41 2.54 -11.30 -2.96
N ALA A 42 2.89 -10.80 -4.15
CA ALA A 42 1.92 -10.36 -5.16
C ALA A 42 0.91 -11.44 -5.58
N GLU A 43 1.24 -12.71 -5.33
CA GLU A 43 0.43 -13.90 -5.63
C GLU A 43 -0.63 -14.19 -4.56
N SER A 44 -0.63 -13.41 -3.47
CA SER A 44 -1.65 -13.52 -2.44
C SER A 44 -3.01 -13.00 -2.92
N LEU A 45 -4.08 -13.66 -2.47
CA LEU A 45 -5.42 -13.19 -2.76
C LEU A 45 -5.66 -11.83 -2.10
N PRO A 46 -6.19 -10.84 -2.83
CA PRO A 46 -6.49 -9.55 -2.25
C PRO A 46 -7.65 -9.67 -1.25
N PHE A 47 -7.67 -8.78 -0.26
CA PHE A 47 -8.67 -8.73 0.78
C PHE A 47 -9.08 -7.29 1.09
N THR A 48 -10.28 -7.12 1.63
CA THR A 48 -10.81 -5.80 1.98
C THR A 48 -10.55 -5.47 3.44
N ALA A 49 -10.13 -4.24 3.73
CA ALA A 49 -9.98 -3.73 5.09
C ALA A 49 -10.52 -2.31 5.23
N HIS A 50 -11.16 -2.05 6.37
CA HIS A 50 -11.62 -0.71 6.75
C HIS A 50 -10.45 0.14 7.25
N PHE A 51 -10.45 1.44 6.96
CA PHE A 51 -9.41 2.42 7.34
C PHE A 51 -8.96 2.32 8.81
N PHE A 52 -9.89 2.14 9.75
CA PHE A 52 -9.59 2.03 11.19
C PHE A 52 -8.67 0.84 11.56
N LYS A 53 -8.62 -0.18 10.70
CA LYS A 53 -7.76 -1.37 10.89
C LYS A 53 -6.40 -1.22 10.20
N LEU A 54 -6.12 -0.06 9.61
CA LEU A 54 -4.92 0.20 8.83
C LEU A 54 -4.09 1.30 9.48
N LYS A 55 -2.78 1.22 9.27
CA LYS A 55 -1.83 2.26 9.66
C LYS A 55 -0.91 2.52 8.47
N PRO A 56 -0.69 3.79 8.08
CA PRO A 56 0.26 4.12 7.04
C PRO A 56 1.65 3.54 7.36
N TYR A 57 2.21 2.81 6.41
CA TYR A 57 3.55 2.26 6.54
C TYR A 57 4.58 3.39 6.48
N ARG A 58 5.52 3.42 7.43
CA ARG A 58 6.56 4.46 7.55
C ARG A 58 7.97 3.96 7.23
N GLY A 59 8.11 2.69 6.85
CA GLY A 59 9.39 2.11 6.47
C GLY A 59 9.77 2.42 5.03
N ARG A 60 10.87 1.83 4.55
CA ARG A 60 11.26 1.93 3.16
C ARG A 60 10.24 1.17 2.31
N LEU A 61 9.60 1.88 1.36
CA LEU A 61 8.69 1.24 0.43
C LEU A 61 9.42 0.13 -0.34
N PRO A 62 8.77 -1.03 -0.59
CA PRO A 62 9.31 -2.03 -1.50
C PRO A 62 9.50 -1.41 -2.88
N THR A 63 10.50 -1.89 -3.61
CA THR A 63 10.86 -1.38 -4.94
C THR A 63 9.65 -1.48 -5.87
N CYS A 64 9.10 -0.34 -6.30
CA CYS A 64 7.96 -0.31 -7.22
C CYS A 64 8.37 -0.92 -8.57
N THR A 65 7.78 -2.05 -8.92
CA THR A 65 7.79 -2.64 -10.26
C THR A 65 6.60 -2.10 -11.07
N ALA A 66 6.63 -2.23 -12.40
CA ALA A 66 5.53 -1.78 -13.28
C ALA A 66 4.16 -2.36 -12.86
N ASP A 67 4.14 -3.57 -12.29
CA ASP A 67 2.93 -4.25 -11.80
C ASP A 67 2.52 -3.86 -10.37
N SER A 68 3.33 -3.05 -9.68
CA SER A 68 3.16 -2.64 -8.29
C SER A 68 3.26 -1.13 -8.07
N LEU A 69 3.06 -0.35 -9.14
CA LEU A 69 2.98 1.11 -9.06
C LEU A 69 1.95 1.49 -7.99
N PRO A 70 2.28 2.48 -7.12
CA PRO A 70 1.31 2.97 -6.17
C PRO A 70 0.11 3.49 -6.94
N ILE A 71 -1.07 3.03 -6.56
CA ILE A 71 -2.31 3.57 -7.07
C ILE A 71 -2.42 4.96 -6.47
N LEU A 72 -1.99 5.93 -7.25
CA LEU A 72 -2.27 7.32 -6.96
C LEU A 72 -3.78 7.48 -7.10
N PRO A 73 -4.46 8.02 -6.07
CA PRO A 73 -5.84 8.40 -6.25
C PRO A 73 -5.93 9.38 -7.44
N ALA A 74 -7.05 9.40 -8.14
CA ALA A 74 -7.17 10.07 -9.44
C ALA A 74 -6.84 11.58 -9.39
N ASP A 75 -6.96 12.19 -8.22
CA ASP A 75 -6.58 13.57 -7.92
C ASP A 75 -5.07 13.81 -7.81
N GLN A 76 -4.28 12.75 -7.62
CA GLN A 76 -2.82 12.77 -7.47
C GLN A 76 -2.07 12.23 -8.68
N VAL A 77 -2.77 11.74 -9.71
CA VAL A 77 -2.14 11.37 -10.98
C VAL A 77 -1.72 12.66 -11.70
N PRO A 78 -0.42 12.92 -11.88
CA PRO A 78 0.00 14.10 -12.64
C PRO A 78 -0.54 13.99 -14.07
N PRO A 79 -1.06 15.08 -14.65
CA PRO A 79 -1.52 15.07 -16.04
C PRO A 79 -0.37 14.61 -16.94
N VAL A 80 -0.69 13.74 -17.91
CA VAL A 80 0.32 13.17 -18.81
C VAL A 80 1.16 14.29 -19.39
N ALA A 81 2.48 14.19 -19.28
CA ALA A 81 3.38 15.15 -19.90
C ALA A 81 3.20 15.03 -21.42
N ILE A 82 2.55 16.02 -22.03
CA ILE A 82 2.48 16.13 -23.48
C ILE A 82 3.84 16.68 -23.92
N GLU A 83 4.61 15.87 -24.63
CA GLU A 83 5.85 16.28 -25.31
C GLU A 83 5.49 17.37 -26.34
N VAL A 84 5.58 18.65 -25.96
CA VAL A 84 5.40 19.76 -26.89
C VAL A 84 6.72 19.98 -27.61
N THR A 85 6.82 19.48 -28.84
CA THR A 85 7.93 19.83 -29.74
C THR A 85 7.82 21.31 -30.10
N ILE A 86 8.70 22.15 -29.56
CA ILE A 86 8.78 23.56 -29.95
C ILE A 86 9.49 23.65 -31.30
N PRO A 87 8.81 24.10 -32.38
CA PRO A 87 9.48 24.29 -33.66
C PRO A 87 10.51 25.41 -33.51
N HIS A 88 11.76 25.09 -33.81
CA HIS A 88 12.81 26.10 -33.96
C HIS A 88 12.55 26.84 -35.26
N ILE A 89 12.16 28.12 -35.16
CA ILE A 89 12.07 29.03 -36.30
C ILE A 89 13.49 29.53 -36.57
N MET A 90 14.03 29.20 -37.74
CA MET A 90 15.26 29.79 -38.27
C MET A 90 14.96 31.11 -38.99
#